data_AF-A0A9F5IRF6-F1
#
_entry.id   AF-A0A9F5IRF6-F1
#
_cell.length_a   1.000
_cell.length_b   1.000
_cell.length_c   1.000
_cell.angle_alpha   90.00
_cell.angle_beta   90.00
_cell.angle_gamma   90.00
#
_symmetry.space_group_name_H-M   'P 1'
#
loop_
_entity.id
_entity.type
_entity.pdbx_description
1 polymer ?
#
loop_
_entity_poly.entity_id
_entity_poly.type
_entity_poly.pdbx_seq_one_letter_code
_entity_poly.pdbx_strand_id
1 'polypeptide(L)'
;MEIQQDLDDYKTMAGKVDLVDREARPHMEDYLSGVRYYDKEEYHLAIDFLERALKEYGVADAECRVLCEGPQRFEEYEYLDYKATLYEAIAEHYMQVLLCQHECVRELATRPGRLSPIENFLPLHYDFLQFAYYRVGDYVQALECTKTYLLFHPEDEAVLENEDYYKSLLEGFVDLRAIKPREEAATFLRRHKLEADLLEAAAANLGFLYTEPSYWSISGSRQDGQRASSGPQGNQADGPGSTPAQKDLAKVGHQLQEGGPLLFNEVQFVYNSKQLNGTQRVLLDNVISQGECQELQHVANHILMAGDGYRGKTSPHTPNERFEGATVLKALKFGYEGRIPLKSARLFYDVSEKARKIVESYFRLNSTLYFSYTHLVCRTALSGQQERRNDLSHPIHADNCLLDPEANECWKEPPAYTFRDYSALLYMNGDFEGGEFIFTEMDAKTVTASIKPKCGRMISFSSGGENPHGVKAVTRGQRCAVALWFTLNPLYRELERIQADEVIAALDQEYFGPIKNRPLVQICWKFTFLIFPSL
;
A
#
# COMPACT_ATOMS: atom_id res chain seq x y z
N MET A 1 -20.02 -5.88 -5.45
CA MET A 1 -19.85 -7.24 -4.88
C MET A 1 -20.76 -8.22 -5.59
N GLU A 2 -22.05 -7.92 -5.75
CA GLU A 2 -22.99 -8.74 -6.55
C GLU A 2 -22.58 -8.85 -8.03
N ILE A 3 -22.30 -7.72 -8.72
CA ILE A 3 -21.88 -7.71 -10.14
C ILE A 3 -20.59 -8.51 -10.40
N GLN A 4 -19.61 -8.46 -9.50
CA GLN A 4 -18.35 -9.20 -9.65
C GLN A 4 -18.60 -10.71 -9.54
N GLN A 5 -19.44 -11.09 -8.59
CA GLN A 5 -19.84 -12.47 -8.33
C GLN A 5 -20.69 -13.02 -9.48
N ASP A 6 -21.59 -12.19 -10.03
CA ASP A 6 -22.36 -12.50 -11.23
C ASP A 6 -21.45 -12.70 -12.44
N LEU A 7 -20.44 -11.83 -12.65
CA LEU A 7 -19.46 -11.98 -13.73
C LEU A 7 -18.64 -13.26 -13.62
N ASP A 8 -18.22 -13.63 -12.41
CA ASP A 8 -17.48 -14.88 -12.16
C ASP A 8 -18.39 -16.12 -12.34
N ASP A 9 -19.66 -16.03 -11.94
CA ASP A 9 -20.67 -17.05 -12.21
C ASP A 9 -20.93 -17.20 -13.72
N TYR A 10 -21.00 -16.10 -14.48
CA TYR A 10 -21.13 -16.12 -15.94
C TYR A 10 -19.89 -16.69 -16.64
N LYS A 11 -18.67 -16.40 -16.15
CA LYS A 11 -17.42 -16.96 -16.67
C LYS A 11 -17.31 -18.48 -16.40
N THR A 12 -17.81 -18.95 -15.26
CA THR A 12 -17.75 -20.36 -14.85
C THR A 12 -18.89 -21.22 -15.42
N MET A 13 -19.98 -20.62 -15.90
CA MET A 13 -20.99 -21.27 -16.74
C MET A 13 -20.45 -21.52 -18.17
N ALA A 14 -19.47 -22.42 -18.26
CA ALA A 14 -18.81 -22.78 -19.52
C ALA A 14 -19.80 -23.15 -20.64
N GLY A 15 -19.79 -22.38 -21.73
CA GLY A 15 -20.12 -22.91 -23.05
C GLY A 15 -20.73 -21.98 -24.10
N LYS A 16 -21.31 -20.81 -23.78
CA LYS A 16 -22.09 -20.07 -24.80
C LYS A 16 -22.25 -18.55 -24.64
N VAL A 17 -21.47 -17.87 -23.80
CA VAL A 17 -21.54 -16.40 -23.74
C VAL A 17 -20.14 -15.83 -23.92
N ASP A 18 -19.93 -15.20 -25.07
CA ASP A 18 -18.77 -14.38 -25.34
C ASP A 18 -19.02 -13.02 -24.66
N LEU A 19 -18.50 -12.85 -23.45
CA LEU A 19 -18.63 -11.60 -22.71
C LEU A 19 -17.62 -10.61 -23.28
N VAL A 20 -18.13 -9.63 -24.02
CA VAL A 20 -17.34 -8.52 -24.55
C VAL A 20 -17.49 -7.34 -23.62
N ASP A 21 -16.39 -6.91 -23.02
CA ASP A 21 -16.33 -5.64 -22.31
C ASP A 21 -16.48 -4.50 -23.33
N ARG A 22 -17.57 -3.74 -23.21
CA ARG A 22 -17.87 -2.60 -24.10
C ARG A 22 -17.25 -1.30 -23.60
N GLU A 23 -16.76 -1.28 -22.37
CA GLU A 23 -16.06 -0.15 -21.76
C GLU A 23 -14.54 -0.37 -21.74
N ALA A 24 -14.08 -1.51 -22.26
CA ALA A 24 -12.68 -1.80 -22.48
C ALA A 24 -12.02 -0.69 -23.30
N ARG A 25 -10.90 -0.20 -22.78
CA ARG A 25 -10.10 0.86 -23.40
C ARG A 25 -8.91 0.20 -24.09
N PRO A 26 -8.78 0.26 -25.44
CA PRO A 26 -7.75 -0.46 -26.18
C PRO A 26 -6.33 -0.18 -25.69
N HIS A 27 -6.00 1.08 -25.41
CA HIS A 27 -4.68 1.47 -24.91
C HIS A 27 -4.33 0.81 -23.58
N MET A 28 -5.32 0.62 -22.70
CA MET A 28 -5.13 -0.02 -21.40
C MET A 28 -4.95 -1.53 -21.57
N GLU A 29 -5.74 -2.18 -22.42
CA GLU A 29 -5.61 -3.63 -22.67
C GLU A 29 -4.27 -3.99 -23.30
N ASP A 30 -3.81 -3.19 -24.26
CA ASP A 30 -2.52 -3.35 -24.89
C ASP A 30 -1.38 -3.10 -23.88
N TYR A 31 -1.49 -2.07 -23.03
CA TYR A 31 -0.50 -1.81 -21.97
C TYR A 31 -0.36 -3.00 -21.02
N LEU A 32 -1.48 -3.51 -20.48
CA LEU A 32 -1.47 -4.65 -19.55
C LEU A 32 -0.94 -5.92 -20.21
N SER A 33 -1.23 -6.13 -21.49
CA SER A 33 -0.67 -7.24 -22.24
C SER A 33 0.83 -7.08 -22.45
N GLY A 34 1.29 -5.88 -22.78
CA GLY A 34 2.71 -5.54 -22.92
C GLY A 34 3.50 -5.79 -21.65
N VAL A 35 3.00 -5.32 -20.49
CA VAL A 35 3.61 -5.57 -19.18
C VAL A 35 3.64 -7.07 -18.86
N ARG A 36 2.55 -7.81 -19.10
CA ARG A 36 2.53 -9.27 -18.89
C ARG A 36 3.55 -10.03 -19.74
N TYR A 37 3.79 -9.62 -20.98
CA TYR A 37 4.83 -10.23 -21.83
C TYR A 37 6.23 -9.81 -21.39
N TYR A 38 6.39 -8.57 -20.92
CA TYR A 38 7.63 -8.08 -20.35
C TYR A 38 8.05 -8.93 -19.14
N ASP A 39 7.13 -9.19 -18.21
CA ASP A 39 7.37 -9.99 -17.01
C ASP A 39 7.73 -11.46 -17.32
N LYS A 40 7.29 -11.96 -18.48
CA LYS A 40 7.64 -13.29 -18.99
C LYS A 40 8.95 -13.32 -19.79
N GLU A 41 9.64 -12.19 -19.89
CA GLU A 41 10.84 -12.00 -20.71
C GLU A 41 10.60 -12.21 -22.22
N GLU A 42 9.36 -12.11 -22.69
CA GLU A 42 8.97 -12.19 -24.10
C GLU A 42 9.05 -10.80 -24.77
N TYR A 43 10.26 -10.23 -24.82
CA TYR A 43 10.48 -8.81 -25.13
C TYR A 43 9.97 -8.35 -26.49
N HIS A 44 10.00 -9.19 -27.53
CA HIS A 44 9.44 -8.83 -28.84
C HIS A 44 7.93 -8.58 -28.76
N LEU A 45 7.18 -9.44 -28.07
CA LEU A 45 5.74 -9.25 -27.88
C LEU A 45 5.45 -8.08 -26.94
N ALA A 46 6.27 -7.91 -25.90
CA ALA A 46 6.16 -6.75 -25.01
C ALA A 46 6.27 -5.43 -25.80
N ILE A 47 7.25 -5.31 -26.70
CA ILE A 47 7.42 -4.16 -27.60
C ILE A 47 6.17 -3.95 -28.45
N ASP A 48 5.71 -4.99 -29.16
CA ASP A 48 4.56 -4.89 -30.06
C ASP A 48 3.29 -4.36 -29.36
N PHE A 49 3.03 -4.84 -28.14
CA PHE A 49 1.88 -4.41 -27.35
C PHE A 49 2.07 -3.02 -26.73
N LEU A 50 3.25 -2.70 -26.18
CA LEU A 50 3.50 -1.38 -25.58
C LEU A 50 3.52 -0.25 -26.62
N GLU A 51 4.05 -0.49 -27.81
CA GLU A 51 3.98 0.46 -28.93
C GLU A 51 2.55 0.68 -29.41
N ARG A 52 1.75 -0.40 -29.46
CA ARG A 52 0.32 -0.29 -29.78
C ARG A 52 -0.42 0.51 -28.70
N ALA A 53 -0.13 0.25 -27.43
CA ALA A 53 -0.69 0.97 -26.30
C ALA A 53 -0.45 2.48 -26.39
N LEU A 54 0.78 2.91 -26.72
CA LEU A 54 1.11 4.33 -26.93
C LEU A 54 0.32 4.95 -28.09
N LYS A 55 0.18 4.21 -29.20
CA LYS A 55 -0.58 4.68 -30.36
C LYS A 55 -2.07 4.84 -30.02
N GLU A 56 -2.66 3.84 -29.39
CA GLU A 56 -4.07 3.87 -28.96
C GLU A 56 -4.30 4.91 -27.86
N TYR A 57 -3.32 5.16 -26.98
CA TYR A 57 -3.38 6.24 -26.00
C TYR A 57 -3.54 7.60 -26.66
N GLY A 58 -2.81 7.86 -27.76
CA GLY A 58 -2.95 9.10 -28.52
C GLY A 58 -4.34 9.28 -29.14
N VAL A 59 -4.97 8.18 -29.58
CA VAL A 59 -6.36 8.20 -30.06
C VAL A 59 -7.31 8.50 -28.90
N ALA A 60 -7.16 7.82 -27.77
CA ALA A 60 -7.99 8.01 -26.59
C ALA A 60 -7.84 9.42 -25.97
N ASP A 61 -6.64 10.02 -26.01
CA ASP A 61 -6.40 11.42 -25.62
C ASP A 61 -7.16 12.39 -26.52
N ALA A 62 -7.11 12.20 -27.84
CA ALA A 62 -7.87 13.03 -28.76
C ALA A 62 -9.39 12.90 -28.53
N GLU A 63 -9.90 11.69 -28.33
CA GLU A 63 -11.32 11.42 -28.08
C GLU A 63 -11.79 12.03 -26.75
N CYS A 64 -11.05 11.80 -25.66
CA CYS A 64 -11.35 12.37 -24.34
C CYS A 64 -11.49 13.89 -24.42
N ARG A 65 -10.55 14.55 -25.10
CA ARG A 65 -10.54 16.01 -25.22
C ARG A 65 -11.71 16.55 -26.04
N VAL A 66 -12.11 15.85 -27.09
CA VAL A 66 -13.29 16.22 -27.89
C VAL A 66 -14.56 16.11 -27.04
N LEU A 67 -14.66 15.13 -26.14
CA LEU A 67 -15.79 14.97 -25.22
C LEU A 67 -15.90 16.09 -24.18
N CYS A 68 -14.84 16.88 -23.97
CA CYS A 68 -14.86 18.04 -23.09
C CYS A 68 -15.57 19.26 -23.69
N GLU A 69 -15.76 19.35 -25.01
CA GLU A 69 -16.36 20.50 -25.73
C GLU A 69 -17.90 20.59 -25.58
N GLY A 70 -18.42 20.20 -24.41
CA GLY A 70 -19.85 20.19 -24.08
C GLY A 70 -20.36 21.51 -23.51
N PRO A 71 -21.67 21.62 -23.19
CA PRO A 71 -22.21 22.82 -22.55
C PRO A 71 -21.61 23.07 -21.16
N GLN A 72 -21.72 24.30 -20.67
CA GLN A 72 -21.39 24.62 -19.27
C GLN A 72 -22.20 23.72 -18.32
N ARG A 73 -21.49 23.08 -17.40
CA ARG A 73 -22.04 22.20 -16.37
C ARG A 73 -22.01 22.97 -15.06
N PHE A 74 -23.09 22.85 -14.30
CA PHE A 74 -23.20 23.41 -12.96
C PHE A 74 -23.29 22.24 -11.98
N GLU A 75 -22.63 22.33 -10.83
CA GLU A 75 -22.84 21.33 -9.80
C GLU A 75 -24.18 21.58 -9.11
N GLU A 76 -24.99 20.52 -9.00
CA GLU A 76 -26.30 20.54 -8.32
C GLU A 76 -27.20 21.74 -8.71
N TYR A 77 -27.35 22.71 -7.80
CA TYR A 77 -28.22 23.87 -7.92
C TYR A 77 -27.47 25.20 -8.10
N GLU A 78 -26.15 25.17 -8.35
CA GLU A 78 -25.32 26.38 -8.53
C GLU A 78 -25.84 27.31 -9.63
N TYR A 79 -26.50 26.75 -10.64
CA TYR A 79 -27.12 27.51 -11.73
C TYR A 79 -28.21 28.50 -11.25
N LEU A 80 -28.82 28.28 -10.07
CA LEU A 80 -29.85 29.16 -9.51
C LEU A 80 -29.28 30.47 -8.99
N ASP A 81 -28.05 30.44 -8.46
CA ASP A 81 -27.36 31.60 -7.89
C ASP A 81 -26.34 32.20 -8.86
N TYR A 82 -26.18 31.59 -10.02
CA TYR A 82 -25.22 32.00 -11.04
C TYR A 82 -25.52 33.39 -11.60
N LYS A 83 -24.62 34.33 -11.32
CA LYS A 83 -24.67 35.72 -11.79
C LYS A 83 -23.32 36.15 -12.31
N ALA A 84 -23.04 35.79 -13.56
CA ALA A 84 -21.85 36.22 -14.29
C ALA A 84 -22.21 37.26 -15.36
N THR A 85 -21.29 38.18 -15.62
CA THR A 85 -21.29 38.97 -16.86
C THR A 85 -21.00 38.06 -18.06
N LEU A 86 -21.28 38.53 -19.27
CA LEU A 86 -21.01 37.75 -20.49
C LEU A 86 -19.54 37.30 -20.58
N TYR A 87 -18.58 38.15 -20.19
CA TYR A 87 -17.15 37.83 -20.26
C TYR A 87 -16.73 36.81 -19.20
N GLU A 88 -17.27 36.92 -17.98
CA GLU A 88 -17.05 35.95 -16.92
C GLU A 88 -17.63 34.59 -17.32
N ALA A 89 -18.85 34.56 -17.86
CA ALA A 89 -19.48 33.31 -18.31
C ALA A 89 -18.71 32.62 -19.44
N ILE A 90 -18.16 33.40 -20.38
CA ILE A 90 -17.29 32.85 -21.44
C ILE A 90 -16.00 32.31 -20.82
N ALA A 91 -15.34 33.07 -19.95
CA ALA A 91 -14.09 32.66 -19.32
C ALA A 91 -14.26 31.38 -18.49
N GLU A 92 -15.28 31.32 -17.64
CA GLU A 92 -15.59 30.15 -16.83
C GLU A 92 -15.91 28.92 -17.67
N HIS A 93 -16.65 29.08 -18.76
CA HIS A 93 -16.94 27.97 -19.67
C HIS A 93 -15.66 27.42 -20.33
N TYR A 94 -14.80 28.29 -20.88
CA TYR A 94 -13.52 27.85 -21.45
C TYR A 94 -12.60 27.23 -20.40
N MET A 95 -12.66 27.72 -19.16
CA MET A 95 -11.92 27.15 -18.04
C MET A 95 -12.40 25.75 -17.68
N GLN A 96 -13.70 25.50 -17.68
CA GLN A 96 -14.28 24.17 -17.50
C GLN A 96 -13.80 23.20 -18.60
N VAL A 97 -13.82 23.65 -19.86
CA VAL A 97 -13.35 22.85 -21.01
C VAL A 97 -11.86 22.55 -20.86
N LEU A 98 -11.04 23.56 -20.55
CA LEU A 98 -9.60 23.42 -20.37
C LEU A 98 -9.27 22.46 -19.22
N LEU A 99 -9.95 22.59 -18.08
CA LEU A 99 -9.75 21.71 -16.93
C LEU A 99 -10.11 20.26 -17.28
N CYS A 100 -11.22 20.03 -17.97
CA CYS A 100 -11.60 18.70 -18.45
C CYS A 100 -10.52 18.10 -19.38
N GLN A 101 -10.03 18.90 -20.33
CA GLN A 101 -8.99 18.47 -21.28
C GLN A 101 -7.66 18.16 -20.61
N HIS A 102 -7.30 18.95 -19.59
CA HIS A 102 -6.11 18.73 -18.76
C HIS A 102 -6.20 17.42 -17.98
N GLU A 103 -7.38 17.11 -17.43
CA GLU A 103 -7.66 15.89 -16.66
C GLU A 103 -7.71 14.60 -17.50
N CYS A 104 -7.71 14.67 -18.83
CA CYS A 104 -7.70 13.49 -19.69
C CYS A 104 -6.52 12.54 -19.39
N VAL A 105 -5.35 13.08 -18.99
CA VAL A 105 -4.20 12.25 -18.59
C VAL A 105 -4.54 11.33 -17.41
N ARG A 106 -5.29 11.85 -16.44
CA ARG A 106 -5.74 11.09 -15.26
C ARG A 106 -6.79 10.07 -15.66
N GLU A 107 -7.77 10.50 -16.45
CA GLU A 107 -8.87 9.65 -16.87
C GLU A 107 -8.34 8.45 -17.65
N LEU A 108 -7.45 8.66 -18.61
CA LEU A 108 -6.90 7.61 -19.45
C LEU A 108 -5.97 6.66 -18.71
N ALA A 109 -5.31 7.14 -17.65
CA ALA A 109 -4.54 6.31 -16.74
C ALA A 109 -5.41 5.53 -15.73
N THR A 110 -6.70 5.85 -15.61
CA THR A 110 -7.63 5.21 -14.66
C THR A 110 -8.35 4.05 -15.33
N ARG A 111 -8.33 2.88 -14.67
CA ARG A 111 -9.06 1.70 -15.16
C ARG A 111 -10.57 1.85 -14.93
N PRO A 112 -11.42 1.29 -15.82
CA PRO A 112 -12.85 1.19 -15.56
C PRO A 112 -13.13 0.59 -14.17
N GLY A 113 -13.98 1.25 -13.38
CA GLY A 113 -14.33 0.80 -12.02
C GLY A 113 -13.32 1.12 -10.91
N ARG A 114 -12.21 1.81 -11.21
CA ARG A 114 -11.24 2.31 -10.21
C ARG A 114 -11.35 3.82 -10.04
N LEU A 115 -10.89 4.33 -8.89
CA LEU A 115 -10.89 5.77 -8.60
C LEU A 115 -9.54 6.41 -8.91
N SER A 116 -8.45 5.70 -8.64
CA SER A 116 -7.09 6.22 -8.81
C SER A 116 -6.49 5.81 -10.16
N PRO A 117 -5.73 6.72 -10.80
CA PRO A 117 -4.97 6.41 -12.00
C PRO A 117 -3.79 5.48 -11.66
N ILE A 118 -3.32 4.74 -12.67
CA ILE A 118 -2.00 4.11 -12.62
C ILE A 118 -0.95 5.23 -12.53
N GLU A 119 -0.16 5.24 -11.47
CA GLU A 119 0.93 6.22 -11.32
C GLU A 119 1.90 6.13 -12.50
N ASN A 120 2.34 7.28 -13.02
CA ASN A 120 3.29 7.35 -14.13
C ASN A 120 2.87 6.58 -15.39
N PHE A 121 1.57 6.36 -15.61
CA PHE A 121 1.08 5.51 -16.70
C PHE A 121 1.77 5.78 -18.04
N LEU A 122 1.79 7.04 -18.50
CA LEU A 122 2.42 7.40 -19.76
C LEU A 122 3.96 7.23 -19.73
N PRO A 123 4.71 7.78 -18.75
CA PRO A 123 6.16 7.53 -18.66
C PRO A 123 6.54 6.04 -18.55
N LEU A 124 5.74 5.22 -17.86
CA LEU A 124 6.03 3.78 -17.69
C LEU A 124 6.11 3.03 -19.02
N HIS A 125 5.35 3.42 -20.05
CA HIS A 125 5.48 2.82 -21.38
C HIS A 125 6.91 2.94 -21.90
N TYR A 126 7.50 4.14 -21.79
CA TYR A 126 8.86 4.39 -22.24
C TYR A 126 9.90 3.71 -21.37
N ASP A 127 9.63 3.57 -20.07
CA ASP A 127 10.50 2.81 -19.17
C ASP A 127 10.54 1.32 -19.55
N PHE A 128 9.38 0.69 -19.75
CA PHE A 128 9.35 -0.71 -20.22
C PHE A 128 9.98 -0.87 -21.61
N LEU A 129 9.69 0.05 -22.54
CA LEU A 129 10.21 0.00 -23.90
C LEU A 129 11.73 0.15 -23.95
N GLN A 130 12.35 1.07 -23.17
CA GLN A 130 13.81 1.23 -23.20
C GLN A 130 14.53 -0.09 -22.89
N PHE A 131 14.01 -0.84 -21.92
CA PHE A 131 14.59 -2.12 -21.53
C PHE A 131 14.26 -3.23 -22.52
N ALA A 132 13.02 -3.29 -23.00
CA ALA A 132 12.63 -4.30 -23.97
C ALA A 132 13.45 -4.18 -25.27
N TYR A 133 13.64 -2.96 -25.78
CA TYR A 133 14.49 -2.67 -26.93
C TYR A 133 15.95 -3.01 -26.67
N TYR A 134 16.48 -2.68 -25.49
CA TYR A 134 17.83 -3.08 -25.09
C TYR A 134 18.01 -4.60 -25.11
N ARG A 135 17.04 -5.37 -24.56
CA ARG A 135 17.10 -6.83 -24.47
C ARG A 135 17.05 -7.52 -25.83
N VAL A 136 16.45 -6.90 -26.85
CA VAL A 136 16.45 -7.40 -28.24
C VAL A 136 17.58 -6.82 -29.10
N GLY A 137 18.43 -5.96 -28.54
CA GLY A 137 19.61 -5.39 -29.21
C GLY A 137 19.35 -4.15 -30.05
N ASP A 138 18.16 -3.54 -29.98
CA ASP A 138 17.86 -2.27 -30.66
C ASP A 138 18.22 -1.08 -29.76
N TYR A 139 19.50 -0.75 -29.72
CA TYR A 139 19.99 0.33 -28.85
C TYR A 139 19.55 1.72 -29.28
N VAL A 140 19.19 1.92 -30.56
CA VAL A 140 18.70 3.21 -31.06
C VAL A 140 17.33 3.49 -30.49
N GLN A 141 16.41 2.52 -30.56
CA GLN A 141 15.08 2.63 -29.97
C GLN A 141 15.13 2.66 -28.44
N ALA A 142 16.04 1.90 -27.83
CA ALA A 142 16.26 1.96 -26.39
C ALA A 142 16.63 3.38 -25.94
N LEU A 143 17.62 4.00 -26.59
CA LEU A 143 18.04 5.37 -26.27
C LEU A 143 16.96 6.42 -26.55
N GLU A 144 16.18 6.27 -27.63
CA GLU A 144 15.04 7.14 -27.91
C GLU A 144 13.99 7.08 -26.78
N CYS A 145 13.63 5.88 -26.32
CA CYS A 145 12.69 5.67 -25.22
C CYS A 145 13.24 6.23 -23.90
N THR A 146 14.51 6.00 -23.59
CA THR A 146 15.20 6.58 -22.42
C THR A 146 15.11 8.11 -22.43
N LYS A 147 15.45 8.75 -23.55
CA LYS A 147 15.35 10.21 -23.69
C LYS A 147 13.91 10.70 -23.56
N THR A 148 12.94 9.90 -23.99
CA THR A 148 11.51 10.21 -23.88
C THR A 148 11.03 10.13 -22.44
N TYR A 149 11.42 9.10 -21.69
CA TYR A 149 11.13 8.96 -20.26
C TYR A 149 11.69 10.15 -19.46
N LEU A 150 12.93 10.56 -19.74
CA LEU A 150 13.60 11.69 -19.06
C LEU A 150 12.92 13.05 -19.31
N LEU A 151 12.00 13.16 -20.27
CA LEU A 151 11.16 14.36 -20.37
C LEU A 151 10.20 14.50 -19.19
N PHE A 152 9.74 13.39 -18.62
CA PHE A 152 8.83 13.34 -17.48
C PHE A 152 9.62 13.37 -16.15
N HIS A 153 10.76 12.68 -16.10
CA HIS A 153 11.59 12.53 -14.91
C HIS A 153 13.05 12.92 -15.18
N PRO A 154 13.37 14.22 -15.29
CA PRO A 154 14.70 14.69 -15.68
C PRO A 154 15.80 14.39 -14.66
N GLU A 155 15.42 14.09 -13.42
CA GLU A 155 16.33 13.84 -12.29
C GLU A 155 16.44 12.35 -11.92
N ASP A 156 15.88 11.42 -12.72
CA ASP A 156 16.02 9.98 -12.45
C ASP A 156 17.46 9.50 -12.75
N GLU A 157 18.26 9.39 -11.69
CA GLU A 157 19.66 8.97 -11.76
C GLU A 157 19.84 7.60 -12.43
N ALA A 158 18.92 6.64 -12.23
CA ALA A 158 19.05 5.31 -12.79
C ALA A 158 18.84 5.32 -14.31
N VAL A 159 17.90 6.13 -14.78
CA VAL A 159 17.62 6.25 -16.22
C VAL A 159 18.66 7.13 -16.92
N LEU A 160 19.23 8.13 -16.23
CA LEU A 160 20.39 8.88 -16.73
C LEU A 160 21.62 7.98 -16.94
N GLU A 161 21.90 7.06 -16.00
CA GLU A 161 22.95 6.04 -16.17
C GLU A 161 22.68 5.14 -17.38
N ASN A 162 21.43 4.72 -17.60
CA ASN A 162 21.05 3.94 -18.78
C ASN A 162 21.26 4.74 -20.07
N GLU A 163 20.94 6.04 -20.09
CA GLU A 163 21.15 6.90 -21.25
C GLU A 163 22.63 6.94 -21.66
N ASP A 164 23.51 7.15 -20.69
CA ASP A 164 24.95 7.17 -20.91
C ASP A 164 25.48 5.81 -21.37
N TYR A 165 24.94 4.72 -20.81
CA TYR A 165 25.28 3.37 -21.23
C TYR A 165 24.87 3.11 -22.69
N TYR A 166 23.63 3.41 -23.09
CA TYR A 166 23.17 3.20 -24.47
C TYR A 166 23.91 4.11 -25.46
N LYS A 167 24.24 5.35 -25.08
CA LYS A 167 25.11 6.22 -25.89
C LYS A 167 26.47 5.57 -26.14
N SER A 168 27.08 4.95 -25.13
CA SER A 168 28.39 4.30 -25.27
C SER A 168 28.38 3.10 -26.23
N LEU A 169 27.26 2.36 -26.31
CA LEU A 169 27.09 1.25 -27.25
C LEU A 169 26.95 1.71 -28.70
N LEU A 170 26.46 2.94 -28.89
CA LEU A 170 26.16 3.54 -30.18
C LEU A 170 27.28 4.47 -30.69
N GLU A 171 28.24 4.81 -29.83
CA GLU A 171 29.31 5.74 -30.14
C GLU A 171 30.14 5.24 -31.34
N GLY A 172 30.31 6.11 -32.34
CA GLY A 172 31.03 5.79 -33.57
C GLY A 172 30.23 5.04 -34.64
N PHE A 173 29.02 4.57 -34.33
CA PHE A 173 28.14 3.89 -35.30
C PHE A 173 27.00 4.79 -35.81
N VAL A 174 26.47 5.68 -34.96
CA VAL A 174 25.35 6.57 -35.30
C VAL A 174 25.57 7.99 -34.77
N ASP A 175 24.88 8.97 -35.36
CA ASP A 175 24.86 10.34 -34.82
C ASP A 175 23.90 10.41 -33.62
N LEU A 176 24.46 10.41 -32.41
CA LEU A 176 23.71 10.49 -31.15
C LEU A 176 22.84 11.76 -31.03
N ARG A 177 23.16 12.82 -31.79
CA ARG A 177 22.36 14.07 -31.81
C ARG A 177 21.10 13.94 -32.65
N ALA A 178 21.07 12.99 -33.58
CA ALA A 178 19.89 12.70 -34.39
C ALA A 178 18.82 11.94 -33.58
N ILE A 179 19.24 11.17 -32.58
CA ILE A 179 18.33 10.43 -31.68
C ILE A 179 17.76 11.42 -30.66
N LYS A 180 16.49 11.79 -30.81
CA LYS A 180 15.77 12.74 -29.95
C LYS A 180 14.69 12.00 -29.16
N PRO A 181 14.17 12.58 -28.06
CA PRO A 181 12.91 12.11 -27.49
C PRO A 181 11.80 12.06 -28.55
N ARG A 182 10.84 11.15 -28.39
CA ARG A 182 9.69 11.03 -29.30
C ARG A 182 8.87 12.31 -29.32
N GLU A 183 8.51 12.74 -30.53
CA GLU A 183 7.87 14.04 -30.75
C GLU A 183 6.45 14.09 -30.17
N GLU A 184 5.76 12.94 -30.14
CA GLU A 184 4.43 12.79 -29.58
C GLU A 184 4.43 13.10 -28.07
N ALA A 185 5.36 12.51 -27.31
CA ALA A 185 5.52 12.78 -25.88
C ALA A 185 5.95 14.22 -25.60
N ALA A 186 6.90 14.73 -26.40
CA ALA A 186 7.36 16.11 -26.28
C ALA A 186 6.22 17.11 -26.57
N THR A 187 5.37 16.83 -27.55
CA THR A 187 4.19 17.64 -27.89
C THR A 187 3.15 17.58 -26.78
N PHE A 188 2.85 16.38 -26.27
CA PHE A 188 1.96 16.17 -25.14
C PHE A 188 2.40 17.00 -23.92
N LEU A 189 3.66 16.90 -23.51
CA LEU A 189 4.18 17.62 -22.35
C LEU A 189 4.16 19.14 -22.53
N ARG A 190 4.51 19.64 -23.72
CA ARG A 190 4.42 21.08 -24.02
C ARG A 190 3.00 21.59 -23.92
N ARG A 191 2.03 20.82 -24.45
CA ARG A 191 0.60 21.14 -24.36
C ARG A 191 0.14 21.13 -22.90
N HIS A 192 0.34 20.02 -22.19
CA HIS A 192 -0.10 19.85 -20.81
C HIS A 192 0.48 20.92 -19.88
N LYS A 193 1.75 21.31 -20.08
CA LYS A 193 2.35 22.42 -19.34
C LYS A 193 1.67 23.76 -19.60
N LEU A 194 1.40 24.07 -20.87
CA LEU A 194 0.69 25.30 -21.23
C LEU A 194 -0.73 25.32 -20.64
N GLU A 195 -1.41 24.18 -20.61
CA GLU A 195 -2.73 24.03 -20.01
C GLU A 195 -2.71 24.30 -18.51
N ALA A 196 -1.76 23.71 -17.77
CA ALA A 196 -1.54 24.00 -16.35
C ALA A 196 -1.25 25.50 -16.10
N ASP A 197 -0.35 26.11 -16.89
CA ASP A 197 0.01 27.53 -16.76
C ASP A 197 -1.22 28.43 -16.97
N LEU A 198 -2.09 28.10 -17.93
CA LEU A 198 -3.35 28.81 -18.19
C LEU A 198 -4.36 28.63 -17.05
N LEU A 199 -4.48 27.42 -16.51
CA LEU A 199 -5.37 27.12 -15.38
C LEU A 199 -4.95 27.88 -14.11
N GLU A 200 -3.64 27.90 -13.81
CA GLU A 200 -3.09 28.65 -12.68
C GLU A 200 -3.30 30.16 -12.85
N ALA A 201 -3.04 30.69 -14.05
CA ALA A 201 -3.27 32.10 -14.35
C ALA A 201 -4.75 32.48 -14.20
N ALA A 202 -5.67 31.63 -14.65
CA ALA A 202 -7.10 31.88 -14.49
C ALA A 202 -7.55 31.82 -13.03
N ALA A 203 -7.06 30.85 -12.26
CA ALA A 203 -7.35 30.72 -10.83
C ALA A 203 -6.93 31.96 -10.04
N ALA A 204 -5.72 32.46 -10.29
CA ALA A 204 -5.21 33.68 -9.67
C ALA A 204 -6.04 34.92 -9.99
N ASN A 205 -6.56 35.03 -11.23
CA ASN A 205 -7.31 36.21 -11.68
C ASN A 205 -8.81 36.15 -11.33
N LEU A 206 -9.40 34.96 -11.27
CA LEU A 206 -10.83 34.75 -10.97
C LEU A 206 -11.09 34.45 -9.49
N GLY A 207 -10.04 34.31 -8.68
CA GLY A 207 -10.14 34.24 -7.22
C GLY A 207 -10.58 32.88 -6.68
N PHE A 208 -10.30 31.80 -7.39
CA PHE A 208 -10.51 30.43 -6.91
C PHE A 208 -9.18 29.71 -6.69
N LEU A 209 -9.21 28.65 -5.87
CA LEU A 209 -8.03 27.84 -5.60
C LEU A 209 -7.88 26.77 -6.67
N TYR A 210 -6.73 26.76 -7.35
CA TYR A 210 -6.29 25.68 -8.21
C TYR A 210 -4.99 25.10 -7.66
N THR A 211 -4.86 23.78 -7.71
CA THR A 211 -3.63 23.08 -7.33
C THR A 211 -3.36 22.05 -8.40
N GLU A 212 -2.24 22.21 -9.11
CA GLU A 212 -1.83 21.29 -10.15
C GLU A 212 -1.65 19.87 -9.56
N PRO A 213 -2.36 18.86 -10.08
CA PRO A 213 -2.16 17.49 -9.63
C PRO A 213 -0.78 16.97 -10.04
N SER A 214 -0.15 16.20 -9.16
CA SER A 214 1.15 15.58 -9.44
C SER A 214 0.97 14.33 -10.30
N TYR A 215 1.05 14.47 -11.61
CA TYR A 215 0.93 13.35 -12.56
C TYR A 215 2.20 12.51 -12.74
N TRP A 216 3.36 13.08 -12.40
CA TRP A 216 4.68 12.48 -12.62
C TRP A 216 5.38 12.30 -11.28
N SER A 217 5.07 11.22 -10.56
CA SER A 217 5.66 10.92 -9.24
C SER A 217 6.98 10.15 -9.41
N ILE A 218 7.98 10.36 -8.57
CA ILE A 218 9.18 9.49 -8.60
C ILE A 218 8.89 8.11 -7.97
N SER A 219 7.86 8.04 -7.09
CA SER A 219 7.51 6.85 -6.31
C SER A 219 6.85 5.72 -7.10
N GLY A 220 6.28 6.00 -8.28
CA GLY A 220 5.61 5.03 -9.14
C GLY A 220 6.51 4.36 -10.20
N SER A 221 7.84 4.47 -10.06
CA SER A 221 8.79 3.88 -11.02
C SER A 221 8.86 2.36 -10.90
N ARG A 222 9.22 1.69 -11.99
CA ARG A 222 9.33 0.23 -12.10
C ARG A 222 10.24 -0.34 -11.00
N GLN A 223 9.74 -1.33 -10.24
CA GLN A 223 10.40 -1.81 -9.01
C GLN A 223 11.57 -2.77 -9.25
N ASP A 224 11.67 -3.41 -10.41
CA ASP A 224 12.85 -4.19 -10.76
C ASP A 224 13.93 -3.26 -11.30
N GLY A 225 14.80 -2.81 -10.40
CA GLY A 225 15.97 -1.97 -10.70
C GLY A 225 17.03 -2.69 -11.53
N GLN A 226 16.69 -3.15 -12.74
CA GLN A 226 17.66 -3.65 -13.71
C GLN A 226 18.44 -2.46 -14.27
N ARG A 227 19.63 -2.18 -13.75
CA ARG A 227 20.62 -1.36 -14.45
C ARG A 227 21.06 -2.12 -15.71
N ALA A 228 21.11 -1.46 -16.86
CA ALA A 228 21.72 -2.06 -18.05
C ALA A 228 23.19 -2.39 -17.71
N SER A 229 23.49 -3.67 -17.46
CA SER A 229 24.75 -4.07 -16.84
C SER A 229 25.91 -3.87 -17.82
N SER A 230 26.96 -3.18 -17.38
CA SER A 230 28.22 -3.00 -18.10
C SER A 230 29.07 -4.28 -18.00
N GLY A 231 28.99 -5.14 -19.02
CA GLY A 231 29.88 -6.30 -19.14
C GLY A 231 29.71 -7.05 -20.47
N PRO A 232 30.79 -7.36 -21.21
CA PRO A 232 30.68 -7.96 -22.54
C PRO A 232 30.31 -9.45 -22.46
N GLN A 233 29.25 -9.84 -23.18
CA GLN A 233 29.02 -11.25 -23.50
C GLN A 233 30.11 -11.73 -24.48
N GLY A 234 31.19 -12.28 -23.94
CA GLY A 234 32.19 -13.03 -24.70
C GLY A 234 32.09 -14.52 -24.38
N ASN A 235 31.78 -15.33 -25.39
CA ASN A 235 31.88 -16.79 -25.37
C ASN A 235 33.27 -17.25 -24.88
N GLN A 236 33.33 -18.04 -23.79
CA GLN A 236 34.33 -19.10 -23.59
C GLN A 236 33.98 -20.01 -22.41
N ALA A 237 34.28 -21.30 -22.60
CA ALA A 237 33.91 -22.43 -21.77
C ALA A 237 34.85 -22.70 -20.56
N ASP A 238 34.30 -23.45 -19.59
CA ASP A 238 34.90 -24.32 -18.57
C ASP A 238 35.78 -23.76 -17.42
N GLY A 239 35.36 -24.06 -16.17
CA GLY A 239 36.25 -24.18 -15.00
C GLY A 239 35.73 -23.58 -13.68
N PRO A 240 35.64 -24.33 -12.55
CA PRO A 240 34.85 -23.95 -11.39
C PRO A 240 35.61 -23.17 -10.31
N GLY A 241 34.91 -22.22 -9.67
CA GLY A 241 35.19 -21.79 -8.30
C GLY A 241 35.87 -20.43 -8.15
N SER A 242 35.05 -19.40 -7.90
CA SER A 242 35.26 -18.38 -6.86
C SER A 242 34.20 -17.29 -7.03
N THR A 243 33.27 -17.18 -6.09
CA THR A 243 32.32 -16.07 -6.00
C THR A 243 33.02 -14.83 -5.40
N PRO A 244 33.02 -13.66 -6.07
CA PRO A 244 33.31 -12.39 -5.41
C PRO A 244 32.04 -11.57 -5.22
N ALA A 245 31.90 -11.09 -3.99
CA ALA A 245 30.86 -10.22 -3.47
C ALA A 245 30.52 -9.03 -4.41
N GLN A 246 29.22 -8.85 -4.66
CA GLN A 246 28.68 -7.68 -5.33
C GLN A 246 28.39 -6.61 -4.25
N LYS A 247 29.08 -5.48 -4.36
CA LYS A 247 28.88 -4.29 -3.53
C LYS A 247 27.61 -3.58 -3.99
N ASP A 248 26.63 -3.52 -3.10
CA ASP A 248 25.45 -2.68 -3.22
C ASP A 248 25.80 -1.19 -3.10
N LEU A 249 25.38 -0.40 -4.10
CA LEU A 249 25.35 1.07 -4.06
C LEU A 249 23.93 1.55 -4.42
N ALA A 250 23.06 1.48 -3.41
CA ALA A 250 22.39 2.62 -2.78
C ALA A 250 21.75 3.73 -3.65
N LYS A 251 20.42 3.65 -3.86
CA LYS A 251 19.52 4.77 -4.24
C LYS A 251 19.29 5.73 -3.06
N VAL A 252 19.04 7.02 -3.34
CA VAL A 252 18.41 7.99 -2.43
C VAL A 252 16.89 8.01 -2.67
N GLY A 253 16.24 6.87 -2.49
CA GLY A 253 14.99 6.82 -1.72
C GLY A 253 15.41 6.46 -0.30
N HIS A 254 14.59 6.65 0.74
CA HIS A 254 14.92 6.05 2.04
C HIS A 254 15.19 4.56 1.81
N GLN A 255 16.46 4.15 1.84
CA GLN A 255 16.83 2.75 1.72
C GLN A 255 16.06 2.03 2.81
N LEU A 256 15.15 1.15 2.40
CA LEU A 256 14.48 0.26 3.32
C LEU A 256 15.58 -0.60 3.93
N GLN A 257 15.91 -0.30 5.18
CA GLN A 257 16.96 -0.96 5.93
C GLN A 257 16.32 -1.96 6.88
N GLU A 258 16.94 -3.11 7.04
CA GLU A 258 16.54 -4.13 7.99
C GLU A 258 17.74 -4.65 8.79
N GLY A 259 17.48 -5.49 9.79
CA GLY A 259 18.54 -6.06 10.62
C GLY A 259 19.19 -5.04 11.56
N GLY A 260 18.43 -4.07 12.06
CA GLY A 260 18.84 -3.27 13.21
C GLY A 260 18.87 -4.08 14.52
N PRO A 261 19.43 -3.50 15.59
CA PRO A 261 19.67 -4.22 16.84
C PRO A 261 18.37 -4.59 17.56
N LEU A 262 18.38 -5.72 18.28
CA LEU A 262 17.31 -6.06 19.21
C LEU A 262 17.54 -5.31 20.53
N LEU A 263 16.60 -4.43 20.88
CA LEU A 263 16.72 -3.56 22.06
C LEU A 263 16.57 -4.29 23.41
N PHE A 264 16.05 -5.53 23.38
CA PHE A 264 15.68 -6.29 24.56
C PHE A 264 16.42 -7.63 24.55
N ASN A 265 17.23 -7.88 25.57
CA ASN A 265 18.08 -9.08 25.66
C ASN A 265 17.31 -10.41 25.64
N GLU A 266 16.06 -10.40 26.11
CA GLU A 266 15.17 -11.56 26.16
C GLU A 266 14.67 -11.99 24.76
N VAL A 267 14.61 -11.04 23.81
CA VAL A 267 14.01 -11.23 22.49
C VAL A 267 14.95 -12.03 21.62
N GLN A 268 14.41 -13.07 20.98
CA GLN A 268 15.16 -13.98 20.13
C GLN A 268 14.82 -13.74 18.67
N PHE A 269 15.84 -13.49 17.86
CA PHE A 269 15.71 -13.48 16.41
C PHE A 269 15.47 -14.91 15.90
N VAL A 270 14.46 -15.10 15.04
CA VAL A 270 14.14 -16.40 14.43
C VAL A 270 14.45 -16.38 12.93
N TYR A 271 13.77 -15.50 12.17
CA TYR A 271 13.93 -15.40 10.72
C TYR A 271 13.93 -13.94 10.25
N ASN A 272 14.77 -13.64 9.26
CA ASN A 272 14.74 -12.40 8.49
C ASN A 272 13.89 -12.55 7.22
N SER A 273 13.80 -11.47 6.45
CA SER A 273 13.10 -11.38 5.17
C SER A 273 13.52 -12.46 4.18
N LYS A 274 14.83 -12.70 4.03
CA LYS A 274 15.36 -13.74 3.14
C LYS A 274 14.89 -15.14 3.53
N GLN A 275 14.88 -15.47 4.82
CA GLN A 275 14.40 -16.76 5.33
C GLN A 275 12.87 -16.89 5.28
N LEU A 276 12.15 -15.77 5.20
CA LEU A 276 10.71 -15.68 5.01
C LEU A 276 10.29 -15.45 3.55
N ASN A 277 11.21 -15.64 2.59
CA ASN A 277 10.98 -15.46 1.16
C ASN A 277 10.27 -14.14 0.83
N GLY A 278 10.83 -13.02 1.28
CA GLY A 278 10.33 -11.69 0.95
C GLY A 278 11.26 -10.58 1.40
N THR A 279 10.71 -9.37 1.56
CA THR A 279 11.43 -8.15 1.95
C THR A 279 10.75 -7.49 3.15
N GLN A 280 11.52 -6.82 4.01
CA GLN A 280 10.98 -6.09 5.17
C GLN A 280 10.09 -6.99 6.06
N ARG A 281 10.54 -8.20 6.40
CA ARG A 281 9.87 -9.14 7.32
C ARG A 281 10.81 -9.54 8.46
N VAL A 282 10.25 -9.78 9.64
CA VAL A 282 10.99 -10.38 10.75
C VAL A 282 10.10 -11.24 11.62
N LEU A 283 10.62 -12.42 11.97
CA LEU A 283 10.03 -13.29 12.97
C LEU A 283 10.90 -13.31 14.22
N LEU A 284 10.28 -13.00 15.36
CA LEU A 284 10.92 -12.92 16.66
C LEU A 284 10.18 -13.82 17.65
N ASP A 285 10.91 -14.42 18.59
CA ASP A 285 10.37 -15.16 19.72
C ASP A 285 10.72 -14.44 21.03
N ASN A 286 10.03 -14.78 22.12
CA ASN A 286 10.22 -14.20 23.45
C ASN A 286 10.06 -12.68 23.52
N VAL A 287 9.21 -12.10 22.66
CA VAL A 287 8.83 -10.68 22.76
C VAL A 287 8.06 -10.42 24.04
N ILE A 288 7.25 -11.38 24.49
CA ILE A 288 6.64 -11.42 25.82
C ILE A 288 6.88 -12.79 26.45
N SER A 289 6.93 -12.82 27.77
CA SER A 289 7.10 -14.03 28.57
C SER A 289 5.84 -14.87 28.64
N GLN A 290 5.98 -16.13 29.06
CA GLN A 290 4.85 -17.02 29.27
C GLN A 290 3.84 -16.49 30.31
N GLY A 291 4.33 -15.81 31.35
CA GLY A 291 3.48 -15.18 32.36
C GLY A 291 2.69 -14.00 31.80
N GLU A 292 3.32 -13.16 30.99
CA GLU A 292 2.63 -12.04 30.31
C GLU A 292 1.59 -12.54 29.30
N CYS A 293 1.85 -13.63 28.57
CA CYS A 293 0.84 -14.26 27.72
C CYS A 293 -0.39 -14.70 28.51
N GLN A 294 -0.20 -15.37 29.65
CA GLN A 294 -1.30 -15.83 30.50
C GLN A 294 -2.11 -14.65 31.04
N GLU A 295 -1.44 -13.57 31.46
CA GLU A 295 -2.10 -12.36 31.95
C GLU A 295 -2.89 -11.65 30.85
N LEU A 296 -2.31 -11.51 29.65
CA LEU A 296 -3.04 -10.94 28.51
C LEU A 296 -4.22 -11.82 28.07
N GLN A 297 -4.10 -13.15 28.14
CA GLN A 297 -5.22 -14.06 27.90
C GLN A 297 -6.33 -13.86 28.95
N HIS A 298 -5.95 -13.66 30.21
CA HIS A 298 -6.91 -13.34 31.26
C HIS A 298 -7.64 -12.02 30.97
N VAL A 299 -6.91 -10.97 30.56
CA VAL A 299 -7.52 -9.71 30.10
C VAL A 299 -8.49 -9.97 28.95
N ALA A 300 -8.06 -10.70 27.92
CA ALA A 300 -8.86 -11.04 26.75
C ALA A 300 -10.22 -11.67 27.13
N ASN A 301 -10.20 -12.67 28.01
CA ASN A 301 -11.41 -13.37 28.44
C ASN A 301 -12.46 -12.47 29.14
N HIS A 302 -12.08 -11.30 29.63
CA HIS A 302 -12.98 -10.40 30.36
C HIS A 302 -13.43 -9.18 29.56
N ILE A 303 -12.63 -8.71 28.59
CA ILE A 303 -12.87 -7.43 27.90
C ILE A 303 -13.28 -7.57 26.44
N LEU A 304 -13.05 -8.74 25.83
CA LEU A 304 -13.33 -8.94 24.42
C LEU A 304 -14.83 -8.86 24.14
N MET A 305 -15.18 -8.13 23.08
CA MET A 305 -16.55 -8.04 22.57
C MET A 305 -16.65 -8.71 21.21
N ALA A 306 -17.71 -9.49 21.01
CA ALA A 306 -17.96 -10.15 19.74
C ALA A 306 -18.24 -9.11 18.64
N GLY A 307 -17.52 -9.20 17.53
CA GLY A 307 -17.65 -8.28 16.40
C GLY A 307 -17.14 -6.85 16.64
N ASP A 308 -16.31 -6.63 17.68
CA ASP A 308 -15.58 -5.37 17.90
C ASP A 308 -14.78 -4.99 16.64
N GLY A 309 -14.79 -3.72 16.23
CA GLY A 309 -14.19 -3.29 14.95
C GLY A 309 -14.97 -3.70 13.68
N TYR A 310 -16.04 -4.48 13.77
CA TYR A 310 -16.86 -4.96 12.64
C TYR A 310 -18.37 -4.69 12.80
N ARG A 311 -18.73 -3.57 13.44
CA ARG A 311 -20.13 -3.16 13.68
C ARG A 311 -20.98 -4.27 14.34
N GLY A 312 -20.37 -5.09 15.20
CA GLY A 312 -21.03 -6.19 15.91
C GLY A 312 -21.18 -7.48 15.09
N LYS A 313 -20.68 -7.54 13.85
CA LYS A 313 -20.67 -8.78 13.06
C LYS A 313 -19.70 -9.78 13.70
N THR A 314 -20.24 -10.81 14.33
CA THR A 314 -19.48 -11.81 15.10
C THR A 314 -18.66 -12.76 14.24
N SER A 315 -18.97 -12.88 12.95
CA SER A 315 -18.28 -13.74 11.98
C SER A 315 -18.01 -12.94 10.69
N PRO A 316 -17.10 -11.94 10.73
CA PRO A 316 -16.95 -10.98 9.63
C PRO A 316 -16.34 -11.59 8.37
N HIS A 317 -15.47 -12.58 8.53
CA HIS A 317 -14.63 -13.14 7.46
C HIS A 317 -15.05 -14.55 7.03
N THR A 318 -15.46 -15.39 7.99
CA THR A 318 -15.95 -16.74 7.75
C THR A 318 -17.05 -17.05 8.75
N PRO A 319 -18.15 -17.73 8.34
CA PRO A 319 -19.22 -18.12 9.26
C PRO A 319 -18.77 -19.16 10.30
N ASN A 320 -17.63 -19.81 10.09
CA ASN A 320 -17.15 -20.95 10.90
C ASN A 320 -16.39 -20.53 12.16
N GLU A 321 -16.17 -19.23 12.36
CA GLU A 321 -15.36 -18.69 13.46
C GLU A 321 -16.04 -17.48 14.09
N ARG A 322 -15.89 -17.36 15.41
CA ARG A 322 -16.29 -16.16 16.16
C ARG A 322 -15.11 -15.22 16.30
N PHE A 323 -15.35 -13.95 16.00
CA PHE A 323 -14.42 -12.84 16.17
C PHE A 323 -14.72 -12.04 17.42
N GLU A 324 -13.70 -11.82 18.24
CA GLU A 324 -13.83 -11.04 19.47
C GLU A 324 -12.62 -10.11 19.57
N GLY A 325 -12.87 -8.86 19.98
CA GLY A 325 -11.88 -7.79 19.94
C GLY A 325 -11.97 -6.81 21.11
N ALA A 326 -10.86 -6.13 21.41
CA ALA A 326 -10.80 -4.99 22.34
C ALA A 326 -9.59 -4.09 22.08
N THR A 327 -9.78 -2.78 22.32
CA THR A 327 -8.73 -1.76 22.23
C THR A 327 -8.03 -1.52 23.57
N VAL A 328 -6.88 -0.85 23.53
CA VAL A 328 -6.07 -0.56 24.72
C VAL A 328 -6.82 0.37 25.69
N LEU A 329 -7.47 1.41 25.16
CA LEU A 329 -8.26 2.33 25.96
C LEU A 329 -9.38 1.60 26.72
N LYS A 330 -10.05 0.66 26.05
CA LYS A 330 -11.10 -0.15 26.67
C LYS A 330 -10.56 -1.01 27.82
N ALA A 331 -9.40 -1.64 27.64
CA ALA A 331 -8.75 -2.39 28.70
C ALA A 331 -8.45 -1.49 29.92
N LEU A 332 -7.91 -0.29 29.69
CA LEU A 332 -7.61 0.67 30.75
C LEU A 332 -8.88 1.16 31.47
N LYS A 333 -9.97 1.43 30.75
CA LYS A 333 -11.30 1.74 31.34
C LYS A 333 -11.77 0.61 32.26
N PHE A 334 -11.71 -0.64 31.79
CA PHE A 334 -12.09 -1.80 32.60
C PHE A 334 -11.16 -1.99 33.82
N GLY A 335 -9.89 -1.63 33.69
CA GLY A 335 -8.93 -1.58 34.78
C GLY A 335 -9.33 -0.58 35.88
N TYR A 336 -9.71 0.64 35.49
CA TYR A 336 -10.19 1.66 36.44
C TYR A 336 -11.51 1.32 37.10
N GLU A 337 -12.44 0.70 36.35
CA GLU A 337 -13.71 0.22 36.90
C GLU A 337 -13.54 -0.98 37.83
N GLY A 338 -12.32 -1.53 37.96
CA GLY A 338 -12.03 -2.69 38.80
C GLY A 338 -12.55 -4.01 38.23
N ARG A 339 -12.91 -4.05 36.93
CA ARG A 339 -13.37 -5.28 36.26
C ARG A 339 -12.24 -6.23 35.93
N ILE A 340 -11.04 -5.67 35.69
CA ILE A 340 -9.78 -6.40 35.56
C ILE A 340 -8.71 -5.69 36.38
N PRO A 341 -7.62 -6.36 36.80
CA PRO A 341 -6.55 -5.67 37.50
C PRO A 341 -5.91 -4.60 36.60
N LEU A 342 -5.74 -3.38 37.13
CA LEU A 342 -5.17 -2.27 36.37
C LEU A 342 -3.76 -2.56 35.84
N LYS A 343 -2.97 -3.36 36.58
CA LYS A 343 -1.65 -3.82 36.11
C LYS A 343 -1.74 -4.67 34.84
N SER A 344 -2.77 -5.50 34.72
CA SER A 344 -3.03 -6.35 33.55
C SER A 344 -3.51 -5.52 32.36
N ALA A 345 -4.35 -4.51 32.60
CA ALA A 345 -4.72 -3.54 31.58
C ALA A 345 -3.50 -2.75 31.07
N ARG A 346 -2.64 -2.31 31.99
CA ARG A 346 -1.37 -1.63 31.66
C ARG A 346 -0.42 -2.53 30.89
N LEU A 347 -0.37 -3.83 31.20
CA LEU A 347 0.45 -4.78 30.45
C LEU A 347 0.10 -4.76 28.95
N PHE A 348 -1.18 -4.70 28.58
CA PHE A 348 -1.57 -4.60 27.16
C PHE A 348 -1.01 -3.33 26.48
N TYR A 349 -1.01 -2.20 27.18
CA TYR A 349 -0.35 -0.98 26.71
C TYR A 349 1.17 -1.19 26.57
N ASP A 350 1.84 -1.68 27.60
CA ASP A 350 3.30 -1.81 27.66
C ASP A 350 3.84 -2.77 26.58
N VAL A 351 3.16 -3.90 26.33
CA VAL A 351 3.60 -4.85 25.30
C VAL A 351 3.44 -4.29 23.88
N SER A 352 2.44 -3.45 23.64
CA SER A 352 2.27 -2.76 22.35
C SER A 352 3.37 -1.71 22.10
N GLU A 353 3.79 -0.96 23.14
CA GLU A 353 4.96 -0.07 23.06
C GLU A 353 6.26 -0.84 22.84
N LYS A 354 6.43 -1.98 23.53
CA LYS A 354 7.59 -2.85 23.35
C LYS A 354 7.69 -3.33 21.90
N ALA A 355 6.57 -3.77 21.32
CA ALA A 355 6.51 -4.18 19.92
C ALA A 355 6.88 -3.02 18.98
N ARG A 356 6.31 -1.82 19.17
CA ARG A 356 6.64 -0.62 18.37
C ARG A 356 8.14 -0.33 18.36
N LYS A 357 8.78 -0.31 19.53
CA LYS A 357 10.23 -0.07 19.67
C LYS A 357 11.08 -1.13 18.97
N ILE A 358 10.63 -2.39 18.99
CA ILE A 358 11.30 -3.48 18.26
C ILE A 358 11.21 -3.25 16.75
N VAL A 359 10.03 -2.86 16.23
CA VAL A 359 9.82 -2.58 14.80
C VAL A 359 10.69 -1.41 14.35
N GLU A 360 10.68 -0.29 15.09
CA GLU A 360 11.52 0.88 14.81
C GLU A 360 13.01 0.52 14.73
N SER A 361 13.48 -0.25 15.72
CA SER A 361 14.88 -0.63 15.80
C SER A 361 15.27 -1.59 14.69
N TYR A 362 14.49 -2.65 14.47
CA TYR A 362 14.82 -3.69 13.49
C TYR A 362 14.81 -3.15 12.05
N PHE A 363 13.80 -2.34 11.68
CA PHE A 363 13.72 -1.72 10.36
C PHE A 363 14.47 -0.38 10.26
N ARG A 364 15.30 -0.06 11.27
CA ARG A 364 16.19 1.11 11.32
C ARG A 364 15.50 2.41 10.91
N LEU A 365 14.32 2.62 11.44
CA LEU A 365 13.50 3.78 11.08
C LEU A 365 14.11 5.05 11.70
N ASN A 366 14.28 6.08 10.87
CA ASN A 366 14.80 7.38 11.29
C ASN A 366 13.75 8.26 11.97
N SER A 367 12.50 7.81 11.99
CA SER A 367 11.36 8.51 12.56
C SER A 367 10.59 7.60 13.52
N THR A 368 9.86 8.24 14.43
CA THR A 368 8.97 7.53 15.35
C THR A 368 7.78 6.94 14.58
N LEU A 369 7.53 5.66 14.75
CA LEU A 369 6.29 5.01 14.36
C LEU A 369 5.18 5.44 15.30
N TYR A 370 4.03 5.73 14.73
CA TYR A 370 2.80 6.01 15.46
C TYR A 370 1.82 4.85 15.27
N PHE A 371 1.01 4.53 16.28
CA PHE A 371 -0.06 3.54 16.10
C PHE A 371 -1.14 4.13 15.19
N SER A 372 -1.44 3.42 14.11
CA SER A 372 -2.63 3.63 13.29
C SER A 372 -3.84 2.94 13.93
N TYR A 373 -3.63 1.76 14.53
CA TYR A 373 -4.65 1.01 15.25
C TYR A 373 -4.02 -0.10 16.10
N THR A 374 -4.58 -0.37 17.28
CA THR A 374 -4.12 -1.42 18.20
C THR A 374 -5.28 -2.30 18.62
N HIS A 375 -5.18 -3.61 18.35
CA HIS A 375 -6.31 -4.52 18.57
C HIS A 375 -5.86 -5.81 19.25
N LEU A 376 -6.36 -6.08 20.47
CA LEU A 376 -6.32 -7.41 21.06
C LEU A 376 -7.46 -8.21 20.43
N VAL A 377 -7.11 -9.28 19.73
CA VAL A 377 -8.04 -9.99 18.87
C VAL A 377 -7.97 -11.50 19.11
N CYS A 378 -9.13 -12.13 19.22
CA CYS A 378 -9.26 -13.58 19.28
C CYS A 378 -10.22 -14.13 18.22
N ARG A 379 -9.84 -15.26 17.63
CA ARG A 379 -10.64 -16.04 16.68
C ARG A 379 -10.92 -17.41 17.30
N THR A 380 -12.19 -17.75 17.47
CA THR A 380 -12.62 -19.01 18.12
C THR A 380 -13.31 -19.91 17.09
N ALA A 381 -12.87 -21.15 16.95
CA ALA A 381 -13.53 -22.14 16.09
C ALA A 381 -14.93 -22.50 16.63
N LEU A 382 -15.96 -22.47 15.78
CA LEU A 382 -17.31 -22.88 16.17
C LEU A 382 -17.50 -24.39 16.02
N SER A 383 -18.01 -25.04 17.06
CA SER A 383 -18.26 -26.49 17.08
C SER A 383 -19.21 -26.93 15.96
N GLY A 384 -18.90 -28.06 15.32
CA GLY A 384 -19.75 -28.68 14.29
C GLY A 384 -19.62 -28.10 12.87
N GLN A 385 -18.78 -27.09 12.67
CA GLN A 385 -18.59 -26.41 11.36
C GLN A 385 -17.17 -26.56 10.80
N GLN A 386 -16.38 -27.51 11.29
CA GLN A 386 -14.93 -27.56 11.08
C GLN A 386 -14.45 -28.66 10.13
N GLU A 387 -15.33 -29.58 9.72
CA GLU A 387 -14.94 -30.70 8.86
C GLU A 387 -14.59 -30.24 7.43
N ARG A 388 -13.40 -30.62 6.94
CA ARG A 388 -12.93 -30.39 5.56
C ARG A 388 -12.89 -28.92 5.10
N ARG A 389 -12.65 -27.99 6.02
CA ARG A 389 -12.48 -26.58 5.70
C ARG A 389 -11.24 -26.31 4.84
N ASN A 390 -11.43 -25.56 3.75
CA ASN A 390 -10.38 -25.04 2.88
C ASN A 390 -10.41 -23.50 2.76
N ASP A 391 -11.30 -22.84 3.52
CA ASP A 391 -11.39 -21.38 3.62
C ASP A 391 -10.26 -20.81 4.49
N LEU A 392 -10.09 -19.48 4.41
CA LEU A 392 -9.18 -18.73 5.26
C LEU A 392 -9.94 -18.10 6.44
N SER A 393 -9.33 -18.12 7.62
CA SER A 393 -9.82 -17.36 8.79
C SER A 393 -9.75 -15.85 8.54
N HIS A 394 -8.71 -15.43 7.81
CA HIS A 394 -8.57 -14.08 7.28
C HIS A 394 -8.14 -14.17 5.81
N PRO A 395 -8.90 -13.59 4.86
CA PRO A 395 -8.53 -13.57 3.46
C PRO A 395 -7.13 -12.99 3.23
N ILE A 396 -6.51 -13.37 2.10
CA ILE A 396 -5.27 -12.75 1.66
C ILE A 396 -5.53 -11.28 1.35
N HIS A 397 -4.70 -10.39 1.89
CA HIS A 397 -4.79 -8.95 1.71
C HIS A 397 -3.44 -8.30 1.94
N ALA A 398 -3.34 -7.02 1.60
CA ALA A 398 -2.28 -6.12 2.06
C ALA A 398 -2.91 -5.06 2.97
N ASP A 399 -2.14 -4.56 3.94
CA ASP A 399 -2.69 -3.74 5.02
C ASP A 399 -2.92 -2.28 4.60
N ASN A 400 -2.20 -1.79 3.59
CA ASN A 400 -2.26 -0.40 3.14
C ASN A 400 -2.79 -0.20 1.70
N CYS A 401 -3.24 -1.26 1.04
CA CYS A 401 -3.73 -1.16 -0.33
C CYS A 401 -4.81 -2.20 -0.65
N LEU A 402 -5.53 -1.95 -1.73
CA LEU A 402 -6.42 -2.93 -2.33
C LEU A 402 -5.59 -3.86 -3.20
N LEU A 403 -5.39 -5.09 -2.73
CA LEU A 403 -4.69 -6.12 -3.49
C LEU A 403 -5.54 -6.56 -4.68
N ASP A 404 -4.96 -6.52 -5.87
CA ASP A 404 -5.54 -7.04 -7.13
C ASP A 404 -4.68 -8.19 -7.66
N PRO A 405 -5.04 -9.44 -7.33
CA PRO A 405 -4.24 -10.60 -7.70
C PRO A 405 -4.23 -10.91 -9.20
N GLU A 406 -5.19 -10.41 -9.97
CA GLU A 406 -5.27 -10.67 -11.41
C GLU A 406 -4.31 -9.75 -12.18
N ALA A 407 -4.15 -8.52 -11.69
CA ALA A 407 -3.26 -7.53 -12.28
C ALA A 407 -1.87 -7.46 -11.60
N ASN A 408 -1.63 -8.25 -10.54
CA ASN A 408 -0.43 -8.17 -9.70
C ASN A 408 -0.17 -6.75 -9.16
N GLU A 409 -1.22 -6.07 -8.73
CA GLU A 409 -1.14 -4.68 -8.28
C GLU A 409 -1.70 -4.49 -6.87
N CYS A 410 -1.31 -3.38 -6.25
CA CYS A 410 -1.63 -3.03 -4.88
C CYS A 410 -1.98 -1.54 -4.83
N TRP A 411 -3.28 -1.24 -4.87
CA TRP A 411 -3.79 0.11 -5.06
C TRP A 411 -3.94 0.86 -3.74
N LYS A 412 -3.19 1.94 -3.57
CA LYS A 412 -3.29 2.78 -2.36
C LYS A 412 -4.44 3.78 -2.49
N GLU A 413 -5.67 3.29 -2.36
CA GLU A 413 -6.88 4.12 -2.40
C GLU A 413 -7.96 3.66 -1.39
N PRO A 414 -8.90 4.54 -0.99
CA PRO A 414 -10.04 4.12 -0.18
C PRO A 414 -10.80 2.95 -0.82
N PRO A 415 -11.26 1.95 -0.04
CA PRO A 415 -11.32 1.92 1.41
C PRO A 415 -10.03 1.41 2.12
N ALA A 416 -8.91 1.25 1.42
CA ALA A 416 -7.66 0.81 2.05
C ALA A 416 -7.09 1.87 3.00
N TYR A 417 -6.37 1.41 4.03
CA TYR A 417 -5.67 2.27 4.98
C TYR A 417 -4.28 2.66 4.43
N THR A 418 -4.27 3.51 3.41
CA THR A 418 -3.07 3.87 2.60
C THR A 418 -1.90 4.45 3.39
N PHE A 419 -2.17 4.92 4.60
CA PHE A 419 -1.22 5.51 5.53
C PHE A 419 -0.50 4.49 6.43
N ARG A 420 -0.83 3.19 6.35
CA ARG A 420 -0.11 2.15 7.12
C ARG A 420 1.22 1.83 6.47
N ASP A 421 2.29 1.88 7.25
CA ASP A 421 3.66 1.65 6.79
C ASP A 421 4.19 0.30 7.28
N TYR A 422 3.90 -0.06 8.53
CA TYR A 422 4.34 -1.31 9.15
C TYR A 422 3.22 -1.97 9.96
N SER A 423 3.27 -3.29 10.03
CA SER A 423 2.35 -4.12 10.80
C SER A 423 3.13 -5.06 11.71
N ALA A 424 2.50 -5.45 12.83
CA ALA A 424 3.00 -6.52 13.68
C ALA A 424 1.86 -7.33 14.29
N LEU A 425 2.05 -8.64 14.41
CA LEU A 425 1.19 -9.52 15.19
C LEU A 425 2.01 -10.19 16.29
N LEU A 426 1.67 -9.91 17.54
CA LEU A 426 2.24 -10.52 18.73
C LEU A 426 1.29 -11.61 19.25
N TYR A 427 1.70 -12.87 19.16
CA TYR A 427 0.88 -14.02 19.53
C TYR A 427 0.92 -14.30 21.04
N MET A 428 -0.25 -14.58 21.59
CA MET A 428 -0.44 -14.82 23.02
C MET A 428 -0.52 -16.31 23.36
N ASN A 429 -0.78 -17.17 22.38
CA ASN A 429 -1.06 -18.57 22.61
C ASN A 429 -0.75 -19.44 21.38
N GLY A 430 -0.83 -20.76 21.54
CA GLY A 430 -0.52 -21.75 20.49
C GLY A 430 -1.21 -23.10 20.70
N ASP A 431 -2.13 -23.16 21.66
CA ASP A 431 -2.95 -24.30 22.06
C ASP A 431 -4.25 -24.38 21.24
N PHE A 432 -4.10 -24.31 19.91
CA PHE A 432 -5.18 -24.42 18.94
C PHE A 432 -4.70 -25.17 17.68
N GLU A 433 -5.63 -25.57 16.81
CA GLU A 433 -5.32 -26.19 15.51
C GLU A 433 -5.64 -25.28 14.33
N GLY A 434 -4.80 -25.36 13.29
CA GLY A 434 -4.84 -24.47 12.14
C GLY A 434 -4.34 -23.05 12.50
N GLY A 435 -4.92 -22.02 11.89
CA GLY A 435 -4.65 -20.63 12.24
C GLY A 435 -3.23 -20.13 11.93
N GLU A 436 -2.49 -20.84 11.08
CA GLU A 436 -1.18 -20.38 10.63
C GLU A 436 -1.29 -19.06 9.87
N PHE A 437 -0.39 -18.13 10.17
CA PHE A 437 -0.23 -16.92 9.38
C PHE A 437 0.59 -17.26 8.13
N ILE A 438 0.18 -16.77 6.97
CA ILE A 438 0.84 -17.04 5.69
C ILE A 438 1.13 -15.74 4.97
N PHE A 439 2.32 -15.66 4.36
CA PHE A 439 2.62 -14.69 3.31
C PHE A 439 2.40 -15.34 1.95
N THR A 440 2.00 -14.54 0.97
CA THR A 440 1.88 -14.96 -0.43
C THR A 440 2.63 -14.00 -1.35
N GLU A 441 2.78 -14.38 -2.60
CA GLU A 441 3.05 -13.43 -3.68
C GLU A 441 1.81 -12.54 -3.94
N MET A 442 1.95 -11.54 -4.83
CA MET A 442 0.84 -10.65 -5.22
C MET A 442 -0.33 -11.39 -5.89
N ASP A 443 -0.08 -12.59 -6.42
CA ASP A 443 -1.10 -13.49 -6.99
C ASP A 443 -2.12 -14.04 -5.96
N ALA A 444 -1.91 -13.77 -4.67
CA ALA A 444 -2.71 -14.22 -3.53
C ALA A 444 -2.90 -15.75 -3.43
N LYS A 445 -2.07 -16.53 -4.14
CA LYS A 445 -2.17 -17.99 -4.27
C LYS A 445 -0.88 -18.68 -3.86
N THR A 446 0.25 -18.15 -4.30
CA THR A 446 1.57 -18.75 -4.07
C THR A 446 2.04 -18.41 -2.67
N VAL A 447 1.96 -19.37 -1.75
CA VAL A 447 2.41 -19.19 -0.36
C VAL A 447 3.94 -19.17 -0.29
N THR A 448 4.49 -18.07 0.21
CA THR A 448 5.95 -17.84 0.30
C THR A 448 6.51 -18.22 1.67
N ALA A 449 5.72 -18.04 2.73
CA ALA A 449 6.07 -18.44 4.08
C ALA A 449 4.83 -18.78 4.92
N SER A 450 5.00 -19.67 5.90
CA SER A 450 3.95 -20.04 6.86
C SER A 450 4.49 -20.05 8.28
N ILE A 451 3.82 -19.32 9.17
CA ILE A 451 4.23 -19.08 10.54
C ILE A 451 3.18 -19.68 11.48
N LYS A 452 3.61 -20.66 12.27
CA LYS A 452 2.81 -21.22 13.36
C LYS A 452 2.85 -20.29 14.58
N PRO A 453 1.69 -19.79 15.06
CA PRO A 453 1.64 -18.96 16.27
C PRO A 453 2.03 -19.74 17.52
N LYS A 454 2.65 -19.04 18.47
CA LYS A 454 2.90 -19.51 19.84
C LYS A 454 3.04 -18.30 20.77
N CYS A 455 2.89 -18.50 22.07
CA CYS A 455 3.12 -17.43 23.04
C CYS A 455 4.48 -16.74 22.83
N GLY A 456 4.50 -15.42 22.85
CA GLY A 456 5.72 -14.61 22.78
C GLY A 456 6.30 -14.45 21.38
N ARG A 457 5.74 -15.12 20.37
CA ARG A 457 6.14 -14.97 18.97
C ARG A 457 5.54 -13.72 18.37
N MET A 458 6.35 -12.92 17.69
CA MET A 458 5.93 -11.76 16.94
C MET A 458 6.38 -11.86 15.49
N ILE A 459 5.47 -11.63 14.55
CA ILE A 459 5.80 -11.36 13.15
C ILE A 459 5.60 -9.88 12.90
N SER A 460 6.56 -9.22 12.24
CA SER A 460 6.41 -7.84 11.80
C SER A 460 6.90 -7.67 10.37
N PHE A 461 6.24 -6.79 9.63
CA PHE A 461 6.46 -6.60 8.21
C PHE A 461 6.00 -5.21 7.76
N SER A 462 6.48 -4.73 6.61
CA SER A 462 5.92 -3.51 5.99
C SER A 462 4.53 -3.79 5.38
N SER A 463 3.61 -2.84 5.47
CA SER A 463 2.17 -3.06 5.23
C SER A 463 1.73 -3.12 3.76
N GLY A 464 2.68 -3.00 2.80
CA GLY A 464 2.40 -2.85 1.38
C GLY A 464 2.20 -4.13 0.58
N GLY A 465 2.15 -3.96 -0.74
CA GLY A 465 1.95 -5.03 -1.73
C GLY A 465 3.10 -6.02 -1.81
N GLU A 466 4.25 -5.71 -1.20
CA GLU A 466 5.38 -6.61 -1.01
C GLU A 466 5.13 -7.70 0.06
N ASN A 467 4.11 -7.51 0.89
CA ASN A 467 3.75 -8.45 1.97
C ASN A 467 2.26 -8.85 1.99
N PRO A 468 1.68 -9.37 0.88
CA PRO A 468 0.34 -9.95 0.91
C PRO A 468 0.31 -11.12 1.89
N HIS A 469 -0.73 -11.18 2.71
CA HIS A 469 -0.80 -12.15 3.79
C HIS A 469 -2.23 -12.48 4.22
N GLY A 470 -2.39 -13.61 4.90
CA GLY A 470 -3.65 -14.02 5.50
C GLY A 470 -3.47 -15.09 6.58
N VAL A 471 -4.57 -15.68 7.00
CA VAL A 471 -4.59 -16.65 8.12
C VAL A 471 -5.39 -17.87 7.71
N LYS A 472 -4.79 -19.05 7.80
CA LYS A 472 -5.49 -20.33 7.59
C LYS A 472 -6.62 -20.52 8.59
N ALA A 473 -7.62 -21.32 8.23
CA ALA A 473 -8.73 -21.68 9.10
C ALA A 473 -8.27 -22.09 10.51
N VAL A 474 -8.91 -21.55 11.56
CA VAL A 474 -8.79 -22.07 12.92
C VAL A 474 -9.81 -23.19 13.07
N THR A 475 -9.36 -24.43 13.20
CA THR A 475 -10.22 -25.62 13.20
C THR A 475 -10.58 -26.12 14.59
N ARG A 476 -9.77 -25.78 15.61
CA ARG A 476 -10.06 -26.10 17.01
C ARG A 476 -9.41 -25.09 17.95
N GLY A 477 -10.11 -24.72 19.01
CA GLY A 477 -9.60 -23.83 20.05
C GLY A 477 -9.80 -22.35 19.70
N GLN A 478 -9.03 -21.50 20.36
CA GLN A 478 -9.06 -20.05 20.20
C GLN A 478 -7.66 -19.54 19.90
N ARG A 479 -7.51 -18.71 18.87
CA ARG A 479 -6.26 -18.05 18.49
C ARG A 479 -6.32 -16.59 18.89
N CYS A 480 -5.43 -16.15 19.76
CA CYS A 480 -5.36 -14.77 20.25
C CYS A 480 -4.04 -14.09 19.90
N ALA A 481 -4.11 -12.83 19.52
CA ALA A 481 -2.96 -11.98 19.21
C ALA A 481 -3.23 -10.52 19.55
N VAL A 482 -2.16 -9.75 19.73
CA VAL A 482 -2.19 -8.30 19.66
C VAL A 482 -1.76 -7.90 18.25
N ALA A 483 -2.71 -7.41 17.47
CA ALA A 483 -2.50 -6.88 16.13
C ALA A 483 -2.22 -5.38 16.21
N LEU A 484 -1.16 -4.94 15.52
CA LEU A 484 -0.59 -3.61 15.61
C LEU A 484 -0.37 -3.10 14.19
N TRP A 485 -0.92 -1.93 13.90
CA TRP A 485 -0.65 -1.22 12.65
C TRP A 485 -0.01 0.12 12.96
N PHE A 486 1.02 0.46 12.21
CA PHE A 486 1.84 1.65 12.41
C PHE A 486 1.83 2.54 11.18
N THR A 487 2.02 3.83 11.42
CA THR A 487 2.20 4.86 10.40
C THR A 487 3.38 5.75 10.76
N LEU A 488 4.12 6.22 9.75
CA LEU A 488 5.15 7.26 9.85
C LEU A 488 4.53 8.66 9.87
N ASN A 489 3.24 8.79 9.50
CA ASN A 489 2.55 10.06 9.45
C ASN A 489 1.72 10.29 10.74
N PRO A 490 2.09 11.28 11.57
CA PRO A 490 1.41 11.55 12.84
C PRO A 490 -0.05 11.99 12.70
N LEU A 491 -0.51 12.37 11.50
CA LEU A 491 -1.91 12.74 11.26
C LEU A 491 -2.85 11.54 11.31
N TYR A 492 -2.35 10.33 11.07
CA TYR A 492 -3.15 9.10 11.06
C TYR A 492 -3.01 8.29 12.35
N ARG A 493 -2.73 8.98 13.46
CA ARG A 493 -2.67 8.39 14.79
C ARG A 493 -4.02 7.86 15.24
N GLU A 494 -4.00 6.69 15.88
CA GLU A 494 -5.13 6.10 16.58
C GLU A 494 -5.60 7.05 17.71
N LEU A 495 -6.80 7.61 17.56
CA LEU A 495 -7.34 8.55 18.56
C LEU A 495 -7.49 7.91 19.94
N GLU A 496 -7.94 6.65 20.00
CA GLU A 496 -8.04 5.91 21.26
C GLU A 496 -6.68 5.68 21.92
N ARG A 497 -5.60 5.61 21.13
CA ARG A 497 -4.24 5.49 21.67
C ARG A 497 -3.82 6.77 22.37
N ILE A 498 -4.11 7.93 21.78
CA ILE A 498 -3.83 9.23 22.39
C ILE A 498 -4.54 9.34 23.75
N GLN A 499 -5.80 8.92 23.83
CA GLN A 499 -6.56 8.88 25.08
C GLN A 499 -5.96 7.88 26.09
N ALA A 500 -5.48 6.73 25.62
CA ALA A 500 -4.78 5.76 26.47
C ALA A 500 -3.46 6.33 27.00
N ASP A 501 -2.71 7.10 26.21
CA ASP A 501 -1.48 7.77 26.64
C ASP A 501 -1.75 8.77 27.77
N GLU A 502 -2.84 9.54 27.69
CA GLU A 502 -3.25 10.47 28.76
C GLU A 502 -3.58 9.72 30.06
N VAL A 503 -4.26 8.58 29.94
CA VAL A 503 -4.55 7.70 31.07
C VAL A 503 -3.26 7.19 31.72
N ILE A 504 -2.33 6.66 30.93
CA ILE A 504 -1.05 6.14 31.44
C ILE A 504 -0.24 7.26 32.10
N ALA A 505 -0.19 8.45 31.50
CA ALA A 505 0.51 9.61 32.07
C ALA A 505 -0.09 10.02 33.43
N ALA A 506 -1.42 9.97 33.59
CA ALA A 506 -2.06 10.23 34.87
C ALA A 506 -1.71 9.17 35.93
N LEU A 507 -1.70 7.88 35.55
CA LEU A 507 -1.30 6.78 36.44
C LEU A 507 0.14 6.89 36.90
N ASP A 508 1.04 7.33 36.02
CA ASP A 508 2.45 7.53 36.35
C ASP A 508 2.64 8.73 37.28
N GLN A 509 1.88 9.81 37.11
CA GLN A 509 1.93 10.97 38.01
C GLN A 509 1.43 10.64 39.43
N GLU A 510 0.44 9.76 39.59
CA GLU A 510 -0.02 9.29 40.90
C GLU A 510 1.04 8.47 41.65
N TYR A 511 1.96 7.81 40.94
CA TYR A 511 3.04 7.02 41.54
C TYR A 511 4.23 7.86 42.06
N PHE A 512 4.40 9.11 41.60
CA PHE A 512 5.57 9.96 41.92
C PHE A 512 5.28 11.18 42.83
N GLY A 513 4.07 11.34 43.38
CA GLY A 513 3.71 12.46 44.27
C GLY A 513 3.53 12.05 45.75
N PRO A 514 3.94 12.86 46.75
CA PRO A 514 3.60 12.59 48.14
C PRO A 514 2.10 12.86 48.37
N ILE A 515 1.46 11.92 49.08
CA ILE A 515 0.07 11.99 49.51
C ILE A 515 -0.14 13.24 50.37
N LYS A 516 -0.63 14.32 49.76
CA LYS A 516 -1.26 15.44 50.47
C LYS A 516 -2.54 15.84 49.75
N ASN A 517 -3.66 15.40 50.35
CA ASN A 517 -5.01 15.94 50.23
C ASN A 517 -5.32 16.71 48.95
N ARG A 518 -5.68 15.98 47.89
CA ARG A 518 -6.66 16.46 46.92
C ARG A 518 -7.89 15.55 47.01
N PRO A 519 -9.10 16.09 47.16
CA PRO A 519 -10.30 15.26 47.27
C PRO A 519 -10.51 14.52 45.93
N LEU A 520 -10.72 13.20 46.04
CA LEU A 520 -10.99 12.21 44.97
C LEU A 520 -12.12 12.58 43.98
N VAL A 521 -12.78 13.72 44.15
CA VAL A 521 -13.91 14.17 43.31
C VAL A 521 -13.42 14.82 42.02
N GLN A 522 -12.20 15.34 41.95
CA GLN A 522 -11.78 16.18 40.80
C GLN A 522 -11.27 15.40 39.58
N ILE A 523 -10.92 14.11 39.73
CA ILE A 523 -10.53 13.23 38.61
C ILE A 523 -11.78 12.71 37.89
N CYS A 524 -12.85 12.36 38.62
CA CYS A 524 -14.14 12.02 38.02
C CYS A 524 -14.67 13.14 37.11
N TRP A 525 -14.55 14.42 37.51
CA TRP A 525 -15.10 15.52 36.73
C TRP A 525 -14.35 15.80 35.41
N LYS A 526 -13.05 15.51 35.31
CA LYS A 526 -12.32 15.57 34.03
C LYS A 526 -12.66 14.40 33.11
N PHE A 527 -12.91 13.21 33.68
CA PHE A 527 -13.34 12.04 32.91
C PHE A 527 -14.78 12.20 32.38
N THR A 528 -15.71 12.81 33.11
CA THR A 528 -17.09 12.97 32.62
C THR A 528 -17.21 13.97 31.46
N PHE A 529 -16.41 15.05 31.46
CA PHE A 529 -16.47 16.09 30.41
C PHE A 529 -15.84 15.70 29.08
N LEU A 530 -14.96 14.68 29.06
CA LEU A 530 -14.38 14.13 27.81
C LEU A 530 -15.24 13.01 27.19
N ILE A 531 -16.31 12.56 27.87
CA ILE A 531 -17.05 11.33 27.53
C ILE A 531 -18.51 11.57 27.10
N PHE A 532 -19.09 12.74 27.35
CA PHE A 532 -20.41 13.10 26.84
C PHE A 532 -20.37 14.47 26.15
N PRO A 533 -20.47 14.58 24.81
CA PRO A 533 -21.02 15.80 24.27
C PRO A 533 -22.48 15.84 24.73
N SER A 534 -22.85 16.98 25.31
CA SER A 534 -24.23 17.34 25.62
C SER A 534 -25.19 17.00 24.47
N LEU A 535 -26.37 16.49 24.87
CA LEU A 535 -27.59 16.19 24.11
C LEU A 535 -27.74 16.87 22.74
#